data_AF-A0A972Q8A5-F1
#
_entry.id   AF-A0A972Q8A5-F1
#
_cell.length_a   1.000
_cell.length_b   1.000
_cell.length_c   1.000
_cell.angle_alpha   90.00
_cell.angle_beta   90.00
_cell.angle_gamma   90.00
#
_symmetry.space_group_name_H-M   'P 1'
#
loop_
_entity.id
_entity.type
_entity.pdbx_description
1 polymer ?
#
loop_
_entity_poly.entity_id
_entity_poly.type
_entity_poly.pdbx_seq_one_letter_code
_entity_poly.pdbx_strand_id
1 'polypeptide(L)'
;MKITPNILMNIQFSILKTLNIRTLCAAIIIALAAAFCSVPPLSAQQAEGNCTIYITSRPSGADIYIDNVPTDLQTPAMISGLTPGEHLIQLERGDYVAEKTVILEEGVFTRNELILRLPPVKLTFKSQPDSVMVILGSREIGSTPLAFELDDPGTFNIRFYKEHYIPLDTVIYFAERKAYRVSAELERSAFLMISSHPSGADIFIDRDFKGNTPLETEISARDHGLQIMLGDYQIYQRMITLHPGDTVEIAAELEKLKGRLTVHGLPNGAAIYLNGGYFGNAPLESAPLEVGEYEVTYRKPGYLPLKEPVKAVIVQDLETNIQLSPYRKTALKGVLRSAVFPGLGQIYVEREFKGYLYTVSEIGLITATAASIILYNQAAVNYNSARYEYLLQIEEDEIIRTRRNMNDRYDEVTRYKDMRDGFIMLAAGFWLWNMLDVYIWNEPPKTATFPISGRIESGEYSLFLKISWDF
;
A
#
# COMPACT_ATOMS: atom_id res chain seq x y z
N MET A 1 40.49 59.65 38.98
CA MET A 1 39.32 60.16 38.23
C MET A 1 38.09 59.54 38.93
N LYS A 2 37.60 60.10 40.05
CA LYS A 2 36.60 61.19 40.15
C LYS A 2 35.40 60.86 39.23
N ILE A 3 34.16 60.65 39.69
CA ILE A 3 33.40 61.47 40.65
C ILE A 3 32.35 60.59 41.40
N THR A 4 32.44 60.68 42.73
CA THR A 4 31.55 60.39 43.89
C THR A 4 30.23 61.24 43.90
N PRO A 5 29.37 61.35 44.97
CA PRO A 5 29.23 60.62 46.26
C PRO A 5 27.76 60.45 46.79
N ASN A 6 27.61 59.87 48.01
CA ASN A 6 26.77 60.36 49.16
C ASN A 6 25.22 60.34 49.06
N ILE A 7 24.40 60.12 50.11
CA ILE A 7 24.57 60.00 51.57
C ILE A 7 23.18 59.62 52.18
N LEU A 8 23.22 59.17 53.44
CA LEU A 8 22.17 59.07 54.48
C LEU A 8 21.52 57.69 54.66
N MET A 9 21.29 57.15 55.86
CA MET A 9 21.71 57.44 57.25
C MET A 9 20.90 56.45 58.12
N ASN A 10 21.54 55.76 59.09
CA ASN A 10 20.96 55.28 60.37
C ASN A 10 19.80 54.25 60.33
N ILE A 11 19.70 53.21 61.16
CA ILE A 11 20.03 53.00 62.58
C ILE A 11 19.96 51.47 62.87
N GLN A 12 20.72 51.03 63.88
CA GLN A 12 20.59 49.81 64.73
C GLN A 12 21.26 48.47 64.38
N PHE A 13 22.40 48.24 65.05
CA PHE A 13 22.83 47.05 65.85
C PHE A 13 22.53 45.64 65.26
N SER A 14 23.49 44.84 64.76
CA SER A 14 24.64 44.19 65.46
C SER A 14 24.18 43.49 66.76
N ILE A 15 24.16 42.18 66.99
CA ILE A 15 24.98 41.01 66.58
C ILE A 15 24.14 39.73 66.85
N LEU A 16 24.20 38.69 66.00
CA LEU A 16 24.37 37.24 66.33
C LEU A 16 23.72 36.28 65.30
N LYS A 17 24.60 35.54 64.62
CA LYS A 17 24.62 34.08 64.37
C LYS A 17 23.30 33.32 64.10
N THR A 18 23.21 32.79 62.88
CA THR A 18 22.79 31.42 62.51
C THR A 18 21.87 30.66 63.47
N LEU A 19 20.58 30.50 63.09
CA LEU A 19 19.79 29.27 63.26
C LEU A 19 18.40 29.48 62.62
N ASN A 20 17.91 28.54 61.79
CA ASN A 20 16.50 28.50 61.39
C ASN A 20 15.89 27.14 61.77
N ILE A 21 15.47 27.08 63.03
CA ILE A 21 14.16 26.59 63.51
C ILE A 21 13.52 25.48 62.67
N ARG A 22 14.08 24.27 62.69
CA ARG A 22 13.32 22.99 62.59
C ARG A 22 13.96 21.80 63.32
N THR A 23 15.12 21.98 63.94
CA THR A 23 15.85 20.90 64.65
C THR A 23 16.48 21.41 65.95
N LEU A 24 15.64 21.86 66.89
CA LEU A 24 16.07 22.08 68.27
C LEU A 24 14.88 21.89 69.22
N CYS A 25 14.73 20.67 69.74
CA CYS A 25 14.22 20.35 71.07
C CYS A 25 14.33 18.83 71.30
N ALA A 26 15.56 18.33 71.21
CA ALA A 26 15.95 17.06 71.80
C ALA A 26 17.27 17.31 72.55
N ALA A 27 17.26 17.02 73.85
CA ALA A 27 18.39 16.99 74.77
C ALA A 27 18.97 18.33 75.25
N ILE A 28 18.35 18.91 76.29
CA ILE A 28 19.03 19.22 77.58
C ILE A 28 17.98 19.05 78.70
N ILE A 29 18.19 18.10 79.60
CA ILE A 29 18.00 18.15 81.07
C ILE A 29 18.21 16.71 81.58
N ILE A 30 19.44 16.43 82.03
CA ILE A 30 19.73 15.46 83.09
C ILE A 30 20.47 16.25 84.16
N ALA A 31 20.07 16.03 85.42
CA ALA A 31 20.69 16.48 86.68
C ALA A 31 20.42 17.92 87.15
N LEU A 32 19.26 18.12 87.81
CA LEU A 32 19.13 18.80 89.12
C LEU A 32 17.65 18.92 89.50
N ALA A 33 17.17 18.00 90.36
CA ALA A 33 16.12 18.21 91.37
C ALA A 33 15.69 16.83 91.91
N ALA A 34 16.45 16.33 92.87
CA ALA A 34 15.86 15.54 93.93
C ALA A 34 15.06 16.50 94.84
N ALA A 35 13.96 15.98 95.38
CA ALA A 35 13.06 16.55 96.38
C ALA A 35 11.79 17.25 95.85
N PHE A 36 10.66 16.71 96.32
CA PHE A 36 9.27 17.20 96.25
C PHE A 36 8.62 17.18 94.85
N CYS A 37 7.55 16.44 94.55
CA CYS A 37 6.66 15.60 95.33
C CYS A 37 6.29 14.39 94.46
N SER A 38 6.24 13.21 95.06
CA SER A 38 5.35 12.15 94.62
C SER A 38 3.92 12.71 94.67
N VAL A 39 3.41 13.22 93.56
CA VAL A 39 1.96 13.26 93.38
C VAL A 39 1.60 11.78 93.20
N PRO A 40 0.80 11.18 94.09
CA PRO A 40 0.24 9.87 93.77
C PRO A 40 -0.52 10.02 92.44
N PRO A 41 -0.81 8.93 91.70
CA PRO A 41 -1.87 9.03 90.70
C PRO A 41 -3.04 9.68 91.42
N LEU A 42 -3.54 10.80 90.91
CA LEU A 42 -4.79 11.36 91.40
C LEU A 42 -5.75 10.20 91.25
N SER A 43 -6.13 9.62 92.40
CA SER A 43 -7.26 8.73 92.49
C SER A 43 -8.33 9.41 91.67
N ALA A 44 -8.74 8.78 90.56
CA ALA A 44 -9.95 9.16 89.88
C ALA A 44 -11.05 9.00 90.93
N GLN A 45 -11.27 10.06 91.69
CA GLN A 45 -12.53 10.28 92.34
C GLN A 45 -13.49 10.27 91.16
N GLN A 46 -14.26 9.19 91.04
CA GLN A 46 -15.41 9.15 90.15
C GLN A 46 -16.15 10.44 90.43
N ALA A 47 -16.01 11.41 89.52
CA ALA A 47 -16.85 12.56 89.53
C ALA A 47 -18.25 11.99 89.32
N GLU A 48 -19.10 12.10 90.34
CA GLU A 48 -20.54 11.88 90.25
C GLU A 48 -21.19 12.99 89.38
N GLY A 49 -20.55 13.35 88.27
CA GLY A 49 -21.06 14.27 87.28
C GLY A 49 -21.98 13.49 86.35
N ASN A 50 -23.20 13.99 86.19
CA ASN A 50 -24.20 13.42 85.30
C ASN A 50 -24.20 14.23 83.99
N CYS A 51 -23.25 13.94 83.09
CA CYS A 51 -23.21 14.56 81.77
C CYS A 51 -24.31 13.97 80.88
N THR A 52 -24.85 14.81 80.00
CA THR A 52 -25.85 14.42 79.01
C THR A 52 -25.36 14.77 77.62
N ILE A 53 -25.47 13.82 76.69
CA ILE A 53 -25.11 14.00 75.29
C ILE A 53 -26.31 13.67 74.38
N TYR A 54 -26.54 14.50 73.37
CA TYR A 54 -27.49 14.24 72.30
C TYR A 54 -26.76 13.75 71.04
N ILE A 55 -27.02 12.51 70.64
CA ILE A 55 -26.32 11.84 69.54
C ILE A 55 -27.29 11.62 68.38
N THR A 56 -26.87 12.04 67.20
CA THR A 56 -27.61 11.91 65.93
C THR A 56 -26.73 11.21 64.91
N SER A 57 -27.34 10.55 63.91
CA SER A 57 -26.59 9.93 62.81
C SER A 57 -27.20 10.22 61.46
N ARG A 58 -26.36 10.14 60.42
CA ARG A 58 -26.81 10.12 59.03
C ARG A 58 -26.33 8.82 58.37
N PRO A 59 -27.25 7.94 57.93
CA PRO A 59 -28.71 8.01 58.10
C PRO A 59 -29.16 7.60 59.53
N SER A 60 -30.23 8.23 60.06
CA SER A 60 -30.73 8.04 61.45
C SER A 60 -31.26 6.65 61.77
N GLY A 61 -31.11 6.14 62.99
CA GLY A 61 -31.57 4.82 63.42
C GLY A 61 -30.43 3.82 63.60
N ALA A 62 -29.23 4.31 63.90
CA ALA A 62 -28.07 3.50 64.27
C ALA A 62 -28.07 3.20 65.77
N ASP A 63 -27.73 1.96 66.12
CA ASP A 63 -27.48 1.50 67.48
C ASP A 63 -26.29 2.25 68.08
N ILE A 64 -26.41 2.66 69.34
CA ILE A 64 -25.42 3.51 70.02
C ILE A 64 -24.66 2.71 71.07
N TYR A 65 -23.33 2.78 71.01
CA TYR A 65 -22.42 2.27 72.02
C TYR A 65 -21.61 3.42 72.61
N ILE A 66 -21.42 3.41 73.93
CA ILE A 66 -20.55 4.34 74.64
C ILE A 66 -19.46 3.52 75.34
N ASP A 67 -18.21 3.85 75.07
CA ASP A 67 -17.03 3.14 75.61
C ASP A 67 -17.07 1.63 75.35
N ASN A 68 -17.55 1.25 74.15
CA ASN A 68 -17.79 -0.12 73.70
C ASN A 68 -18.92 -0.86 74.45
N VAL A 69 -19.70 -0.17 75.28
CA VAL A 69 -20.87 -0.73 75.98
C VAL A 69 -22.15 -0.38 75.21
N PRO A 70 -23.01 -1.35 74.85
CA PRO A 70 -24.28 -1.07 74.19
C PRO A 70 -25.22 -0.29 75.12
N THR A 71 -25.90 0.71 74.57
CA THR A 71 -26.87 1.52 75.33
C THR A 71 -28.31 1.09 75.12
N ASP A 72 -28.55 0.14 74.22
CA ASP A 72 -29.87 -0.30 73.73
C ASP A 72 -30.74 0.84 73.14
N LEU A 73 -30.12 1.98 72.82
CA LEU A 73 -30.74 3.14 72.19
C LEU A 73 -30.31 3.27 70.72
N GLN A 74 -31.21 3.84 69.91
CA GLN A 74 -30.95 4.16 68.51
C GLN A 74 -30.96 5.68 68.27
N THR A 75 -30.09 6.14 67.39
CA THR A 75 -30.05 7.56 66.99
C THR A 75 -31.34 8.01 66.28
N PRO A 76 -31.85 9.22 66.53
CA PRO A 76 -31.33 10.19 67.49
C PRO A 76 -31.73 9.85 68.94
N ALA A 77 -30.78 9.91 69.88
CA ALA A 77 -31.05 9.65 71.29
C ALA A 77 -30.33 10.65 72.22
N MET A 78 -30.91 10.84 73.40
CA MET A 78 -30.28 11.56 74.51
C MET A 78 -29.80 10.54 75.53
N ILE A 79 -28.51 10.60 75.86
CA ILE A 79 -27.87 9.69 76.82
C ILE A 79 -27.43 10.51 78.02
N SER A 80 -27.86 10.11 79.20
CA SER A 80 -27.51 10.70 80.49
C SER A 80 -26.77 9.68 81.35
N GLY A 81 -26.18 10.14 82.45
CA GLY A 81 -25.44 9.30 83.40
C GLY A 81 -23.98 9.08 83.02
N LEU A 82 -23.45 9.84 82.06
CA LEU A 82 -22.05 9.77 81.65
C LEU A 82 -21.18 10.62 82.57
N THR A 83 -20.00 10.13 82.91
CA THR A 83 -19.02 10.90 83.70
C THR A 83 -18.44 12.07 82.88
N PRO A 84 -17.96 13.14 83.52
CA PRO A 84 -17.10 14.11 82.84
C PRO A 84 -15.79 13.44 82.40
N GLY A 85 -15.34 13.70 81.16
CA GLY A 85 -14.14 13.08 80.60
C GLY A 85 -14.28 12.64 79.14
N GLU A 86 -13.28 11.91 78.64
CA GLU A 86 -13.29 11.35 77.29
C GLU A 86 -14.20 10.12 77.20
N HIS A 87 -15.10 10.13 76.23
CA HIS A 87 -15.98 9.01 75.91
C HIS A 87 -15.88 8.67 74.41
N LEU A 88 -15.79 7.38 74.09
CA LEU A 88 -15.84 6.87 72.72
C LEU A 88 -17.29 6.57 72.34
N ILE A 89 -17.80 7.28 71.34
CA ILE A 89 -19.13 7.03 70.75
C ILE A 89 -18.92 6.15 69.53
N GLN A 90 -19.57 4.99 69.48
CA GLN A 90 -19.65 4.15 68.28
C GLN A 90 -21.11 3.98 67.87
N LEU A 91 -21.36 4.13 66.57
CA LEU A 91 -22.68 3.95 65.97
C LEU A 91 -22.63 2.86 64.92
N GLU A 92 -23.61 1.98 64.93
CA GLU A 92 -23.74 0.89 63.97
C GLU A 92 -25.13 0.86 63.35
N ARG A 93 -25.23 0.69 62.04
CA ARG A 93 -26.50 0.47 61.35
C ARG A 93 -26.31 -0.45 60.17
N GLY A 94 -26.73 -1.71 60.32
CA GLY A 94 -26.46 -2.74 59.32
C GLY A 94 -24.95 -2.87 59.10
N ASP A 95 -24.48 -2.62 57.87
CA ASP A 95 -23.06 -2.67 57.54
C ASP A 95 -22.31 -1.35 57.73
N TYR A 96 -23.01 -0.25 58.00
CA TYR A 96 -22.40 1.07 58.20
C TYR A 96 -22.01 1.29 59.66
N VAL A 97 -20.85 1.92 59.86
CA VAL A 97 -20.30 2.24 61.18
C VAL A 97 -19.80 3.68 61.23
N ALA A 98 -19.74 4.26 62.42
CA ALA A 98 -19.03 5.51 62.69
C ALA A 98 -18.54 5.54 64.13
N GLU A 99 -17.37 6.11 64.37
CA GLU A 99 -16.86 6.32 65.72
C GLU A 99 -16.33 7.73 65.92
N LYS A 100 -16.45 8.25 67.14
CA LYS A 100 -15.95 9.57 67.52
C LYS A 100 -15.68 9.63 69.02
N THR A 101 -14.49 10.07 69.39
CA THR A 101 -14.17 10.43 70.78
C THR A 101 -14.66 11.85 71.07
N VAL A 102 -15.35 12.01 72.19
CA VAL A 102 -15.92 13.27 72.65
C VAL A 102 -15.52 13.48 74.10
N ILE A 103 -15.07 14.70 74.42
CA ILE A 103 -14.83 15.12 75.80
C ILE A 103 -16.12 15.73 76.34
N LEU A 104 -16.62 15.20 77.45
CA LEU A 104 -17.81 15.69 78.13
C LEU A 104 -17.39 16.52 79.35
N GLU A 105 -18.01 17.69 79.49
CA GLU A 105 -17.84 18.57 80.64
C GLU A 105 -19.16 18.65 81.42
N GLU A 106 -19.08 18.77 82.75
CA GLU A 106 -20.25 18.87 83.61
C GLU A 106 -21.03 20.17 83.33
N GLY A 107 -22.36 20.08 83.23
CA GLY A 107 -23.23 21.22 82.96
C GLY A 107 -23.24 21.72 81.50
N VAL A 108 -22.44 21.12 80.61
CA VAL A 108 -22.38 21.48 79.19
C VAL A 108 -23.23 20.52 78.36
N PHE A 109 -24.25 21.04 77.67
CA PHE A 109 -25.03 20.26 76.71
C PHE A 109 -24.23 20.01 75.43
N THR A 110 -23.94 18.75 75.15
CA THR A 110 -23.14 18.36 73.98
C THR A 110 -24.02 17.70 72.92
N ARG A 111 -23.99 18.22 71.69
CA ARG A 111 -24.63 17.60 70.51
C ARG A 111 -23.56 17.06 69.57
N ASN A 112 -23.68 15.79 69.20
CA ASN A 112 -22.82 15.17 68.19
C ASN A 112 -23.64 14.52 67.08
N GLU A 113 -23.18 14.72 65.85
CA GLU A 113 -23.72 14.09 64.65
C GLU A 113 -22.62 13.31 63.98
N LEU A 114 -22.85 12.02 63.76
CA LEU A 114 -21.90 11.12 63.10
C LEU A 114 -22.48 10.66 61.76
N ILE A 115 -21.64 10.66 60.73
CA ILE A 115 -22.02 10.16 59.40
C ILE A 115 -21.53 8.73 59.31
N LEU A 116 -22.46 7.79 59.16
CA LEU A 116 -22.17 6.36 59.04
C LEU A 116 -21.58 6.07 57.66
N ARG A 117 -20.49 5.31 57.61
CA ARG A 117 -19.82 4.88 56.38
C ARG A 117 -19.60 3.37 56.42
N LEU A 118 -19.48 2.75 55.25
CA LEU A 118 -19.06 1.36 55.18
C LEU A 118 -17.59 1.26 55.63
N PRO A 119 -17.23 0.22 56.40
CA PRO A 119 -15.82 -0.10 56.64
C PRO A 119 -15.11 -0.30 55.29
N PRO A 120 -13.87 0.20 55.12
CA PRO A 120 -13.16 0.07 53.87
C PRO A 120 -12.89 -1.41 53.54
N VAL A 121 -13.02 -1.74 52.26
CA VAL A 121 -12.66 -3.06 51.74
C VAL A 121 -11.15 -3.17 51.68
N LYS A 122 -10.59 -4.18 52.35
CA LYS A 122 -9.14 -4.41 52.39
C LYS A 122 -8.69 -5.21 51.17
N LEU A 123 -7.85 -4.62 50.33
CA LEU A 123 -7.29 -5.24 49.14
C LEU A 123 -5.80 -5.50 49.35
N THR A 124 -5.34 -6.67 48.93
CA THR A 124 -3.92 -7.00 48.82
C THR A 124 -3.61 -7.41 47.39
N PHE A 125 -2.74 -6.65 46.74
CA PHE A 125 -2.26 -6.91 45.40
C PHE A 125 -0.88 -7.56 45.45
N LYS A 126 -0.70 -8.64 44.70
CA LYS A 126 0.58 -9.30 44.45
C LYS A 126 0.77 -9.50 42.96
N SER A 127 2.01 -9.62 42.51
CA SER A 127 2.26 -9.99 41.12
C SER A 127 3.58 -10.73 40.94
N GLN A 128 3.69 -11.40 39.81
CA GLN A 128 4.96 -11.87 39.26
C GLN A 128 5.14 -11.24 37.87
N PRO A 129 6.15 -10.39 37.65
CA PRO A 129 7.22 -9.99 38.58
C PRO A 129 6.71 -9.09 39.72
N ASP A 130 7.53 -8.88 40.75
CA ASP A 130 7.29 -7.87 41.78
C ASP A 130 7.37 -6.43 41.22
N SER A 131 6.86 -5.45 41.97
CA SER A 131 6.91 -4.02 41.60
C SER A 131 6.23 -3.72 40.27
N VAL A 132 4.99 -4.21 40.12
CA VAL A 132 4.10 -3.90 39.01
C VAL A 132 3.15 -2.80 39.45
N MET A 133 3.03 -1.75 38.63
CA MET A 133 2.12 -0.65 38.88
C MET A 133 0.67 -1.12 38.79
N VAL A 134 -0.14 -0.74 39.77
CA VAL A 134 -1.57 -1.08 39.85
C VAL A 134 -2.38 0.20 39.70
N ILE A 135 -3.27 0.20 38.71
CA ILE A 135 -4.24 1.26 38.46
C ILE A 135 -5.63 0.68 38.75
N LEU A 136 -6.37 1.30 39.67
CA LEU A 136 -7.72 0.92 40.05
C LEU A 136 -8.71 1.98 39.53
N GLY A 137 -9.57 1.59 38.59
CA GLY A 137 -10.39 2.52 37.83
C GLY A 137 -9.51 3.44 36.97
N SER A 138 -9.48 4.72 37.33
CA SER A 138 -8.61 5.74 36.70
C SER A 138 -7.45 6.18 37.58
N ARG A 139 -7.31 5.61 38.79
CA ARG A 139 -6.35 6.06 39.80
C ARG A 139 -5.20 5.06 39.91
N GLU A 140 -3.97 5.56 39.76
CA GLU A 140 -2.78 4.81 40.17
C GLU A 140 -2.75 4.72 41.70
N ILE A 141 -2.70 3.49 42.23
CA ILE A 141 -2.75 3.24 43.68
C ILE A 141 -1.40 2.80 44.25
N GLY A 142 -0.42 2.46 43.41
CA GLY A 142 0.93 2.09 43.81
C GLY A 142 1.48 0.90 43.02
N SER A 143 2.50 0.24 43.54
CA SER A 143 3.12 -0.94 42.93
C SER A 143 3.08 -2.16 43.85
N THR A 144 2.96 -3.36 43.29
CA THR A 144 2.92 -4.62 44.05
C THR A 144 4.25 -4.96 44.74
N PRO A 145 4.23 -5.67 45.89
CA PRO A 145 3.06 -5.99 46.69
C PRO A 145 2.47 -4.73 47.35
N LEU A 146 1.14 -4.59 47.29
CA LEU A 146 0.43 -3.38 47.74
C LEU A 146 -0.76 -3.77 48.61
N ALA A 147 -0.91 -3.12 49.78
CA ALA A 147 -2.15 -3.11 50.53
C ALA A 147 -2.89 -1.79 50.27
N PHE A 148 -4.19 -1.87 49.99
CA PHE A 148 -5.02 -0.71 49.68
C PHE A 148 -6.38 -0.86 50.36
N GLU A 149 -6.90 0.25 50.89
CA GLU A 149 -8.24 0.32 51.49
C GLU A 149 -9.16 1.06 50.54
N LEU A 150 -10.26 0.40 50.17
CA LEU A 150 -11.25 0.91 49.23
C LEU A 150 -12.52 1.29 50.00
N ASP A 151 -12.80 2.59 50.06
CA ASP A 151 -13.96 3.12 50.81
C ASP A 151 -15.30 2.69 50.21
N ASP A 152 -15.39 2.69 48.88
CA ASP A 152 -16.63 2.41 48.16
C ASP A 152 -16.54 1.04 47.45
N PRO A 153 -17.32 0.03 47.91
CA PRO A 153 -17.42 -1.26 47.23
C PRO A 153 -18.04 -1.10 45.84
N GLY A 154 -17.73 -2.01 44.92
CA GLY A 154 -18.23 -1.93 43.55
C GLY A 154 -17.38 -2.69 42.55
N THR A 155 -17.67 -2.49 41.28
CA THR A 155 -16.93 -3.08 40.17
C THR A 155 -15.85 -2.11 39.69
N PHE A 156 -14.62 -2.59 39.63
CA PHE A 156 -13.48 -1.78 39.19
C PHE A 156 -12.72 -2.48 38.06
N ASN A 157 -12.34 -1.69 37.06
CA ASN A 157 -11.28 -2.09 36.12
C ASN A 157 -9.95 -1.95 36.84
N ILE A 158 -9.09 -2.95 36.72
CA ILE A 158 -7.77 -3.00 37.32
C ILE A 158 -6.77 -3.24 36.21
N ARG A 159 -5.82 -2.33 36.06
CA ARG A 159 -4.69 -2.49 35.14
C ARG A 159 -3.43 -2.74 35.93
N PHE A 160 -2.75 -3.81 35.60
CA PHE A 160 -1.37 -4.08 36.01
C PHE A 160 -0.43 -3.71 34.87
N TYR A 161 0.52 -2.84 35.15
CA TYR A 161 1.44 -2.32 34.15
C TYR A 161 2.89 -2.35 34.66
N LYS A 162 3.80 -2.76 33.80
CA LYS A 162 5.24 -2.64 34.02
C LYS A 162 5.93 -2.52 32.68
N GLU A 163 6.97 -1.69 32.60
CA GLU A 163 7.79 -1.55 31.39
C GLU A 163 8.40 -2.91 30.98
N HIS A 164 8.39 -3.21 29.67
CA HIS A 164 8.81 -4.49 29.09
C HIS A 164 7.96 -5.71 29.48
N TYR A 165 6.70 -5.48 29.86
CA TYR A 165 5.72 -6.53 30.11
C TYR A 165 4.39 -6.19 29.42
N ILE A 166 3.68 -7.22 29.00
CA ILE A 166 2.32 -7.06 28.47
C ILE A 166 1.39 -6.66 29.62
N PRO A 167 0.65 -5.54 29.51
CA PRO A 167 -0.26 -5.10 30.56
C PRO A 167 -1.42 -6.10 30.73
N LEU A 168 -1.82 -6.31 31.97
CA LEU A 168 -2.97 -7.16 32.30
C LEU A 168 -4.12 -6.29 32.78
N ASP A 169 -5.21 -6.27 32.02
CA ASP A 169 -6.46 -5.60 32.37
C ASP A 169 -7.48 -6.64 32.89
N THR A 170 -8.08 -6.40 34.04
CA THR A 170 -9.11 -7.26 34.64
C THR A 170 -10.23 -6.45 35.28
N VAL A 171 -11.39 -7.05 35.49
CA VAL A 171 -12.56 -6.41 36.10
C VAL A 171 -13.02 -7.24 37.28
N ILE A 172 -13.07 -6.64 38.47
CA ILE A 172 -13.41 -7.34 39.72
C ILE A 172 -14.48 -6.55 40.49
N TYR A 173 -15.47 -7.27 41.01
CA TYR A 173 -16.44 -6.75 41.97
C TYR A 173 -15.96 -6.97 43.42
N PHE A 174 -15.78 -5.88 44.15
CA PHE A 174 -15.39 -5.87 45.56
C PHE A 174 -16.62 -5.60 46.44
N ALA A 175 -16.95 -6.57 47.29
CA ALA A 175 -18.04 -6.46 48.25
C ALA A 175 -17.54 -6.01 49.63
N GLU A 176 -18.46 -5.44 50.40
CA GLU A 176 -18.26 -4.92 51.76
C GLU A 176 -17.72 -5.96 52.72
N ARG A 177 -16.94 -5.51 53.73
CA ARG A 177 -16.43 -6.31 54.85
C ARG A 177 -15.65 -7.58 54.47
N LYS A 178 -15.21 -7.69 53.21
CA LYS A 178 -14.35 -8.78 52.73
C LYS A 178 -12.92 -8.29 52.51
N ALA A 179 -11.97 -9.20 52.74
CA ALA A 179 -10.59 -9.00 52.32
C ALA A 179 -10.37 -9.72 50.99
N TYR A 180 -9.82 -9.01 50.01
CA TYR A 180 -9.51 -9.57 48.70
C TYR A 180 -8.01 -9.67 48.49
N ARG A 181 -7.58 -10.78 47.89
CA ARG A 181 -6.22 -10.97 47.39
C ARG A 181 -6.28 -11.04 45.88
N VAL A 182 -5.71 -10.05 45.22
CA VAL A 182 -5.64 -9.99 43.75
C VAL A 182 -4.21 -10.29 43.36
N SER A 183 -4.02 -11.32 42.53
CA SER A 183 -2.70 -11.72 42.04
C SER A 183 -2.66 -11.60 40.52
N ALA A 184 -1.55 -11.11 39.98
CA ALA A 184 -1.34 -10.95 38.55
C ALA A 184 -0.01 -11.58 38.12
N GLU A 185 -0.01 -12.33 37.03
CA GLU A 185 1.21 -12.80 36.37
C GLU A 185 1.32 -12.08 35.03
N LEU A 186 2.39 -11.32 34.85
CA LEU A 186 2.61 -10.57 33.61
C LEU A 186 3.63 -11.30 32.74
N GLU A 187 3.31 -11.41 31.46
CA GLU A 187 4.23 -11.91 30.45
C GLU A 187 5.22 -10.82 30.06
N ARG A 188 6.50 -11.17 29.97
CA ARG A 188 7.52 -10.26 29.43
C ARG A 188 7.20 -9.93 27.98
N SER A 189 7.49 -8.71 27.54
CA SER A 189 7.22 -8.26 26.18
C SER A 189 8.48 -8.18 25.31
N ALA A 190 8.25 -8.16 24.00
CA ALA A 190 9.19 -7.87 22.94
C ALA A 190 8.50 -6.95 21.92
N PHE A 191 9.29 -6.16 21.21
CA PHE A 191 8.81 -5.26 20.18
C PHE A 191 9.08 -5.83 18.78
N LEU A 192 8.07 -5.82 17.92
CA LEU A 192 8.16 -6.27 16.54
C LEU A 192 7.95 -5.11 15.59
N MET A 193 8.82 -5.02 14.59
CA MET A 193 8.67 -4.12 13.44
C MET A 193 8.58 -4.97 12.18
N ILE A 194 7.38 -5.07 11.61
CA ILE A 194 7.08 -5.97 10.50
C ILE A 194 6.80 -5.15 9.24
N SER A 195 7.55 -5.42 8.18
CA SER A 195 7.41 -4.78 6.86
C SER A 195 7.37 -5.85 5.77
N SER A 196 6.82 -5.51 4.61
CA SER A 196 6.86 -6.39 3.44
C SER A 196 7.00 -5.63 2.13
N HIS A 197 7.53 -6.33 1.12
CA HIS A 197 7.52 -5.89 -0.26
C HIS A 197 6.76 -6.92 -1.13
N PRO A 198 5.67 -6.54 -1.79
CA PRO A 198 4.98 -5.23 -1.72
C PRO A 198 4.33 -4.97 -0.34
N SER A 199 4.19 -3.70 0.03
CA SER A 199 3.55 -3.28 1.29
C SER A 199 2.04 -3.47 1.28
N GLY A 200 1.41 -3.43 2.46
CA GLY A 200 -0.05 -3.55 2.63
C GLY A 200 -0.54 -4.98 2.87
N ALA A 201 0.38 -5.96 2.97
CA ALA A 201 0.06 -7.34 3.29
C ALA A 201 -0.57 -7.47 4.70
N ASP A 202 -1.57 -8.33 4.84
CA ASP A 202 -2.20 -8.70 6.11
C ASP A 202 -1.21 -9.48 6.99
N ILE A 203 -1.19 -9.18 8.29
CA ILE A 203 -0.31 -9.81 9.28
C ILE A 203 -1.16 -10.61 10.26
N PHE A 204 -0.80 -11.89 10.41
CA PHE A 204 -1.34 -12.78 11.42
C PHE A 204 -0.24 -13.25 12.34
N ILE A 205 -0.48 -13.15 13.65
CA ILE A 205 0.42 -13.70 14.67
C ILE A 205 -0.39 -14.68 15.52
N ASP A 206 0.07 -15.92 15.61
CA ASP A 206 -0.65 -17.04 16.25
C ASP A 206 -2.07 -17.23 15.70
N ARG A 207 -2.26 -16.98 14.39
CA ARG A 207 -3.53 -17.02 13.64
C ARG A 207 -4.49 -15.87 13.92
N ASP A 208 -4.13 -14.94 14.79
CA ASP A 208 -4.91 -13.72 15.02
C ASP A 208 -4.47 -12.61 14.08
N PHE A 209 -5.42 -11.97 13.41
CA PHE A 209 -5.16 -10.78 12.59
C PHE A 209 -4.71 -9.61 13.47
N LYS A 210 -3.58 -8.98 13.12
CA LYS A 210 -3.00 -7.85 13.86
C LYS A 210 -3.02 -6.52 13.10
N GLY A 211 -3.25 -6.56 11.78
CA GLY A 211 -3.23 -5.38 10.92
C GLY A 211 -2.49 -5.65 9.62
N ASN A 212 -2.01 -4.59 8.97
CA ASN A 212 -1.31 -4.64 7.68
C ASN A 212 0.13 -4.14 7.80
N THR A 213 1.02 -4.60 6.92
CA THR A 213 2.38 -4.06 6.81
C THR A 213 2.40 -2.63 6.25
N PRO A 214 3.26 -1.74 6.76
CA PRO A 214 4.14 -1.94 7.92
C PRO A 214 3.36 -1.88 9.25
N LEU A 215 3.75 -2.71 10.22
CA LEU A 215 3.16 -2.77 11.56
C LEU A 215 4.25 -2.79 12.63
N GLU A 216 4.11 -1.93 13.62
CA GLU A 216 4.87 -1.96 14.87
C GLU A 216 3.96 -2.44 16.00
N THR A 217 4.39 -3.43 16.77
CA THR A 217 3.55 -4.00 17.83
C THR A 217 4.37 -4.60 18.96
N GLU A 218 3.85 -4.49 20.18
CA GLU A 218 4.41 -5.14 21.36
C GLU A 218 3.67 -6.47 21.59
N ILE A 219 4.42 -7.55 21.81
CA ILE A 219 3.89 -8.90 21.97
C ILE A 219 4.66 -9.67 23.04
N SER A 220 4.12 -10.78 23.55
CA SER A 220 4.83 -11.56 24.56
C SER A 220 6.14 -12.16 24.04
N ALA A 221 7.14 -12.21 24.91
CA ALA A 221 8.47 -12.72 24.60
C ALA A 221 8.48 -14.25 24.66
N ARG A 222 7.94 -14.87 23.60
CA ARG A 222 7.92 -16.31 23.38
C ARG A 222 8.03 -16.63 21.89
N ASP A 223 7.90 -17.90 21.56
CA ASP A 223 7.73 -18.32 20.17
C ASP A 223 6.34 -17.93 19.67
N HIS A 224 6.31 -17.32 18.49
CA HIS A 224 5.09 -16.98 17.76
C HIS A 224 5.12 -17.50 16.32
N GLY A 225 3.96 -17.92 15.83
CA GLY A 225 3.77 -18.20 14.41
C GLY A 225 3.38 -16.93 13.66
N LEU A 226 4.25 -16.43 12.79
CA LEU A 226 3.99 -15.28 11.93
C LEU A 226 3.55 -15.75 10.54
N GLN A 227 2.45 -15.19 10.04
CA GLN A 227 2.02 -15.30 8.65
C GLN A 227 1.77 -13.91 8.07
N ILE A 228 2.27 -13.66 6.86
CA ILE A 228 2.07 -12.43 6.10
C ILE A 228 1.45 -12.81 4.76
N MET A 229 0.31 -12.19 4.43
CA MET A 229 -0.53 -12.55 3.30
C MET A 229 -0.85 -11.33 2.44
N LEU A 230 -0.66 -11.45 1.13
CA LEU A 230 -1.06 -10.43 0.16
C LEU A 230 -1.69 -11.13 -1.05
N GLY A 231 -2.80 -10.58 -1.57
CA GLY A 231 -3.52 -11.17 -2.70
C GLY A 231 -2.62 -11.38 -3.91
N ASP A 232 -2.72 -12.55 -4.55
CA ASP A 232 -1.86 -13.02 -5.65
C ASP A 232 -0.38 -13.31 -5.27
N TYR A 233 -0.01 -13.29 -3.99
CA TYR A 233 1.33 -13.66 -3.51
C TYR A 233 1.31 -14.94 -2.67
N GLN A 234 2.45 -15.62 -2.62
CA GLN A 234 2.68 -16.76 -1.74
C GLN A 234 2.63 -16.31 -0.26
N ILE A 235 2.08 -17.16 0.59
CA ILE A 235 2.02 -16.90 2.04
C ILE A 235 3.45 -16.97 2.59
N TYR A 236 3.93 -15.87 3.15
CA TYR A 236 5.16 -15.86 3.92
C TYR A 236 4.84 -16.36 5.34
N GLN A 237 5.52 -17.41 5.78
CA GLN A 237 5.31 -18.01 7.10
C GLN A 237 6.64 -18.24 7.81
N ARG A 238 6.72 -17.88 9.08
CA ARG A 238 7.93 -18.02 9.89
C ARG A 238 7.59 -18.22 11.37
N MET A 239 8.31 -19.10 12.05
CA MET A 239 8.34 -19.10 13.51
C MET A 239 9.35 -18.05 13.99
N ILE A 240 8.92 -17.16 14.88
CA ILE A 240 9.78 -16.15 15.48
C ILE A 240 9.95 -16.45 16.97
N THR A 241 11.19 -16.57 17.42
CA THR A 241 11.54 -16.72 18.84
C THR A 241 11.90 -15.36 19.38
N LEU A 242 11.11 -14.88 20.34
CA LEU A 242 11.32 -13.58 20.97
C LEU A 242 11.77 -13.74 22.41
N HIS A 243 12.78 -12.98 22.78
CA HIS A 243 13.25 -12.86 24.15
C HIS A 243 12.81 -11.53 24.75
N PRO A 244 12.75 -11.43 26.08
CA PRO A 244 12.33 -10.20 26.73
C PRO A 244 13.17 -8.98 26.38
N GLY A 245 12.49 -7.89 26.01
CA GLY A 245 13.13 -6.64 25.63
C GLY A 245 13.74 -6.64 24.23
N ASP A 246 13.58 -7.72 23.46
CA ASP A 246 14.01 -7.75 22.06
C ASP A 246 13.24 -6.71 21.25
N THR A 247 13.95 -6.06 20.32
CA THR A 247 13.36 -5.32 19.21
C THR A 247 13.73 -6.08 17.94
N VAL A 248 12.76 -6.78 17.34
CA VAL A 248 12.99 -7.61 16.15
C VAL A 248 12.38 -6.96 14.94
N GLU A 249 13.22 -6.72 13.93
CA GLU A 249 12.80 -6.27 12.62
C GLU A 249 12.60 -7.46 11.66
N ILE A 250 11.48 -7.44 10.95
CA ILE A 250 11.12 -8.45 9.96
C ILE A 250 10.80 -7.73 8.66
N ALA A 251 11.61 -7.99 7.64
CA ALA A 251 11.34 -7.58 6.26
C ALA A 251 11.00 -8.83 5.44
N ALA A 252 9.75 -8.95 5.03
CA ALA A 252 9.28 -10.07 4.22
C ALA A 252 9.24 -9.71 2.73
N GLU A 253 9.97 -10.45 1.91
CA GLU A 253 9.85 -10.40 0.45
C GLU A 253 8.77 -11.38 0.01
N LEU A 254 7.70 -10.86 -0.60
CA LEU A 254 6.57 -11.68 -1.04
C LEU A 254 6.74 -12.06 -2.51
N GLU A 255 6.75 -13.38 -2.78
CA GLU A 255 6.82 -13.89 -4.14
C GLU A 255 5.44 -13.98 -4.76
N LYS A 256 5.25 -13.36 -5.93
CA LYS A 256 3.98 -13.46 -6.66
C LYS A 256 3.72 -14.88 -7.09
N LEU A 257 2.46 -15.32 -6.99
CA LEU A 257 2.03 -16.64 -7.43
C LEU A 257 2.23 -16.75 -8.95
N LYS A 258 2.54 -17.96 -9.42
CA LYS A 258 2.78 -18.25 -10.84
C LYS A 258 1.80 -19.33 -11.31
N GLY A 259 1.15 -19.06 -12.42
CA GLY A 259 0.43 -20.04 -13.23
C GLY A 259 1.26 -20.51 -14.43
N ARG A 260 0.59 -21.19 -15.36
CA ARG A 260 1.16 -21.63 -16.65
C ARG A 260 0.30 -21.11 -17.79
N LEU A 261 0.94 -20.61 -18.83
CA LEU A 261 0.31 -20.19 -20.07
C LEU A 261 0.60 -21.20 -21.16
N THR A 262 -0.46 -21.75 -21.77
CA THR A 262 -0.38 -22.58 -22.97
C THR A 262 -1.11 -21.88 -24.12
N VAL A 263 -0.38 -21.63 -25.20
CA VAL A 263 -0.91 -20.99 -26.40
C VAL A 263 -0.88 -21.99 -27.54
N HIS A 264 -2.07 -22.41 -27.96
CA HIS A 264 -2.27 -23.15 -29.19
C HIS A 264 -2.65 -22.15 -30.28
N GLY A 265 -1.86 -22.02 -31.35
CA GLY A 265 -2.13 -20.99 -32.34
C GLY A 265 -1.60 -21.30 -33.72
N LEU A 266 -2.48 -21.20 -34.71
CA LEU A 266 -2.10 -21.16 -36.12
C LEU A 266 -2.05 -19.70 -36.58
N PRO A 267 -0.94 -19.26 -37.21
CA PRO A 267 0.08 -20.14 -37.79
C PRO A 267 1.36 -20.16 -36.93
N ASN A 268 1.99 -21.33 -36.83
CA ASN A 268 3.22 -21.57 -36.09
C ASN A 268 4.28 -20.47 -36.33
N GLY A 269 4.99 -20.08 -35.28
CA GLY A 269 5.98 -19.01 -35.29
C GLY A 269 5.42 -17.60 -35.05
N ALA A 270 4.12 -17.42 -34.80
CA ALA A 270 3.58 -16.11 -34.42
C ALA A 270 4.19 -15.62 -33.09
N ALA A 271 4.69 -14.39 -33.05
CA ALA A 271 5.27 -13.81 -31.84
C ALA A 271 4.17 -13.38 -30.86
N ILE A 272 4.35 -13.75 -29.60
CA ILE A 272 3.44 -13.51 -28.48
C ILE A 272 4.05 -12.38 -27.64
N TYR A 273 3.23 -11.36 -27.37
CA TYR A 273 3.59 -10.24 -26.50
C TYR A 273 2.61 -10.16 -25.34
N LEU A 274 3.11 -10.00 -24.11
CA LEU A 274 2.32 -9.75 -22.91
C LEU A 274 2.56 -8.30 -22.47
N ASN A 275 1.51 -7.49 -22.38
CA ASN A 275 1.60 -6.05 -22.06
C ASN A 275 2.59 -5.29 -22.96
N GLY A 276 2.76 -5.75 -24.21
CA GLY A 276 3.69 -5.17 -25.19
C GLY A 276 5.13 -5.70 -25.13
N GLY A 277 5.52 -6.45 -24.09
CA GLY A 277 6.83 -7.12 -24.00
C GLY A 277 6.82 -8.47 -24.72
N TYR A 278 7.87 -8.79 -25.47
CA TYR A 278 7.99 -10.08 -26.15
C TYR A 278 8.13 -11.22 -25.11
N PHE A 279 7.26 -12.22 -25.23
CA PHE A 279 7.18 -13.35 -24.29
C PHE A 279 7.62 -14.67 -24.92
N GLY A 280 7.35 -14.89 -26.20
CA GLY A 280 7.72 -16.12 -26.91
C GLY A 280 7.06 -16.23 -28.28
N ASN A 281 7.03 -17.43 -28.86
CA ASN A 281 6.35 -17.72 -30.12
C ASN A 281 5.34 -18.86 -29.95
N ALA A 282 4.24 -18.81 -30.69
CA ALA A 282 3.25 -19.89 -30.75
C ALA A 282 3.71 -21.03 -31.70
N PRO A 283 3.37 -22.29 -31.43
CA PRO A 283 2.73 -22.76 -30.20
C PRO A 283 3.68 -22.65 -29.00
N LEU A 284 3.13 -22.28 -27.84
CA LEU A 284 3.86 -22.16 -26.58
C LEU A 284 3.26 -23.11 -25.56
N GLU A 285 4.03 -24.07 -25.06
CA GLU A 285 3.54 -25.05 -24.11
C GLU A 285 3.97 -24.68 -22.67
N SER A 286 2.98 -24.51 -21.78
CA SER A 286 3.19 -24.49 -20.34
C SER A 286 4.28 -23.52 -19.84
N ALA A 287 4.36 -22.32 -20.41
CA ALA A 287 5.32 -21.30 -19.98
C ALA A 287 4.89 -20.72 -18.61
N PRO A 288 5.81 -20.56 -17.63
CA PRO A 288 5.47 -19.97 -16.35
C PRO A 288 5.06 -18.50 -16.52
N LEU A 289 3.95 -18.11 -15.91
CA LEU A 289 3.44 -16.74 -15.97
C LEU A 289 2.98 -16.33 -14.58
N GLU A 290 3.39 -15.16 -14.11
CA GLU A 290 2.89 -14.60 -12.85
C GLU A 290 1.38 -14.34 -12.93
N VAL A 291 0.71 -14.38 -11.79
CA VAL A 291 -0.73 -14.12 -11.73
C VAL A 291 -0.98 -12.64 -12.01
N GLY A 292 -2.00 -12.36 -12.80
CA GLY A 292 -2.33 -10.98 -13.17
C GLY A 292 -3.15 -10.88 -14.45
N GLU A 293 -3.46 -9.65 -14.79
CA GLU A 293 -4.14 -9.31 -16.04
C GLU A 293 -3.11 -8.91 -17.08
N TYR A 294 -3.19 -9.53 -18.26
CA TYR A 294 -2.26 -9.31 -19.37
C TYR A 294 -3.04 -8.97 -20.64
N GLU A 295 -2.65 -7.89 -21.32
CA GLU A 295 -3.00 -7.69 -22.73
C GLU A 295 -2.11 -8.59 -23.57
N VAL A 296 -2.70 -9.58 -24.24
CA VAL A 296 -1.94 -10.48 -25.11
C VAL A 296 -2.07 -10.02 -26.55
N THR A 297 -0.94 -9.77 -27.19
CA THR A 297 -0.87 -9.39 -28.59
C THR A 297 -0.13 -10.45 -29.38
N TYR A 298 -0.74 -10.89 -30.48
CA TYR A 298 -0.15 -11.83 -31.42
C TYR A 298 0.28 -11.11 -32.69
N ARG A 299 1.52 -11.34 -33.14
CA ARG A 299 2.03 -10.74 -34.38
C ARG A 299 2.68 -11.78 -35.28
N LYS A 300 2.33 -11.75 -36.55
CA LYS A 300 3.03 -12.49 -37.59
C LYS A 300 3.00 -11.69 -38.91
N PRO A 301 4.12 -11.58 -39.64
CA PRO A 301 4.13 -10.97 -40.96
C PRO A 301 3.07 -11.60 -41.87
N GLY A 302 2.27 -10.77 -42.55
CA GLY A 302 1.16 -11.22 -43.41
C GLY A 302 -0.19 -11.42 -42.72
N TYR A 303 -0.28 -11.28 -41.40
CA TYR A 303 -1.51 -11.45 -40.61
C TYR A 303 -1.91 -10.15 -39.91
N LEU A 304 -3.21 -9.95 -39.68
CA LEU A 304 -3.67 -8.87 -38.80
C LEU A 304 -3.24 -9.18 -37.36
N PRO A 305 -2.69 -8.21 -36.62
CA PRO A 305 -2.40 -8.41 -35.22
C PRO A 305 -3.72 -8.57 -34.45
N LEU A 306 -3.83 -9.63 -33.66
CA LEU A 306 -4.95 -9.85 -32.75
C LEU A 306 -4.54 -9.36 -31.35
N LYS A 307 -5.42 -8.59 -30.73
CA LYS A 307 -5.31 -8.13 -29.34
C LYS A 307 -6.47 -8.71 -28.55
N GLU A 308 -6.16 -9.51 -27.53
CA GLU A 308 -7.17 -10.03 -26.61
C GLU A 308 -6.74 -9.73 -25.17
N PRO A 309 -7.63 -9.16 -24.34
CA PRO A 309 -7.38 -9.09 -22.91
C PRO A 309 -7.49 -10.51 -22.34
N VAL A 310 -6.43 -10.98 -21.68
CA VAL A 310 -6.42 -12.30 -21.07
C VAL A 310 -6.08 -12.16 -19.59
N LYS A 311 -6.95 -12.70 -18.73
CA LYS A 311 -6.73 -12.73 -17.29
C LYS A 311 -6.13 -14.08 -16.91
N ALA A 312 -4.91 -14.07 -16.39
CA ALA A 312 -4.27 -15.26 -15.84
C ALA A 312 -4.76 -15.45 -14.39
N VAL A 313 -5.61 -16.47 -14.16
CA VAL A 313 -6.15 -16.85 -12.85
C VAL A 313 -5.50 -18.16 -12.39
N ILE A 314 -5.18 -18.27 -11.10
CA ILE A 314 -4.55 -19.46 -10.49
C ILE A 314 -5.45 -20.71 -10.64
N VAL A 315 -4.82 -21.87 -10.91
CA VAL A 315 -5.39 -23.23 -11.06
C VAL A 315 -6.18 -23.53 -12.34
N GLN A 316 -6.15 -22.68 -13.36
CA GLN A 316 -6.57 -23.09 -14.70
C GLN A 316 -5.39 -22.96 -15.66
N ASP A 317 -4.99 -24.09 -16.25
CA ASP A 317 -4.21 -24.07 -17.49
C ASP A 317 -5.00 -23.18 -18.45
N LEU A 318 -4.45 -21.99 -18.70
CA LEU A 318 -5.08 -21.03 -19.57
C LEU A 318 -4.80 -21.49 -21.00
N GLU A 319 -5.67 -22.36 -21.51
CA GLU A 319 -5.66 -22.80 -22.89
C GLU A 319 -6.34 -21.73 -23.74
N THR A 320 -5.54 -21.03 -24.54
CA THR A 320 -6.06 -20.11 -25.55
C THR A 320 -5.84 -20.72 -26.93
N ASN A 321 -6.93 -20.87 -27.68
CA ASN A 321 -6.91 -21.36 -29.06
C ASN A 321 -7.12 -20.20 -30.02
N ILE A 322 -6.09 -19.90 -30.81
CA ILE A 322 -5.99 -18.61 -31.49
C ILE A 322 -5.90 -18.81 -32.99
N GLN A 323 -6.86 -18.19 -33.68
CA GLN A 323 -6.91 -18.15 -35.14
C GLN A 323 -6.72 -16.71 -35.61
N LEU A 324 -5.53 -16.42 -36.12
CA LEU A 324 -5.29 -15.13 -36.78
C LEU A 324 -5.99 -15.09 -38.14
N SER A 325 -6.82 -14.08 -38.36
CA SER A 325 -7.44 -13.86 -39.67
C SER A 325 -6.37 -13.36 -40.66
N PRO A 326 -6.23 -13.98 -41.85
CA PRO A 326 -5.29 -13.52 -42.85
C PRO A 326 -5.66 -12.12 -43.33
N TYR A 327 -4.66 -11.24 -43.45
CA TYR A 327 -4.87 -9.91 -44.04
C TYR A 327 -5.08 -10.07 -45.55
N ARG A 328 -6.34 -10.05 -46.01
CA ARG A 328 -6.62 -10.07 -47.45
C ARG A 328 -6.21 -8.73 -48.07
N LYS A 329 -5.02 -8.70 -48.67
CA LYS A 329 -4.62 -7.66 -49.63
C LYS A 329 -5.66 -7.64 -50.75
N THR A 330 -6.31 -6.50 -50.97
CA THR A 330 -7.41 -6.41 -51.94
C THR A 330 -6.91 -5.93 -53.30
N ALA A 331 -7.47 -6.50 -54.38
CA ALA A 331 -7.16 -6.09 -55.76
C ALA A 331 -7.29 -4.57 -55.95
N LEU A 332 -8.34 -3.96 -55.39
CA LEU A 332 -8.60 -2.52 -55.50
C LEU A 332 -7.47 -1.67 -54.88
N LYS A 333 -6.93 -2.08 -53.72
CA LYS A 333 -5.80 -1.39 -53.07
C LYS A 333 -4.50 -1.55 -53.87
N GLY A 334 -4.34 -2.66 -54.57
CA GLY A 334 -3.26 -2.86 -55.53
C GLY A 334 -3.41 -1.96 -56.76
N VAL A 335 -4.60 -1.91 -57.36
CA VAL A 335 -4.92 -1.04 -58.51
C VAL A 335 -4.64 0.42 -58.19
N LEU A 336 -5.10 0.93 -57.04
CA LEU A 336 -4.86 2.32 -56.63
C LEU A 336 -3.37 2.65 -56.52
N ARG A 337 -2.54 1.71 -56.07
CA ARG A 337 -1.09 1.89 -56.01
C ARG A 337 -0.46 1.90 -57.42
N SER A 338 -0.89 0.98 -58.29
CA SER A 338 -0.47 0.93 -59.69
C SER A 338 -0.97 2.13 -60.51
N ALA A 339 -2.03 2.81 -60.08
CA ALA A 339 -2.50 4.06 -60.66
C ALA A 339 -1.56 5.24 -60.35
N VAL A 340 -0.96 5.26 -59.15
CA VAL A 340 0.04 6.28 -58.76
C VAL A 340 1.30 6.11 -59.57
N PHE A 341 1.81 4.88 -59.69
CA PHE A 341 2.97 4.58 -60.51
C PHE A 341 2.99 3.10 -60.93
N PRO A 342 3.26 2.78 -62.20
CA PRO A 342 3.30 1.41 -62.66
C PRO A 342 4.27 0.50 -61.88
N GLY A 343 3.78 -0.66 -61.47
CA GLY A 343 4.51 -1.65 -60.68
C GLY A 343 4.25 -1.64 -59.17
N LEU A 344 3.79 -0.53 -58.58
CA LEU A 344 3.57 -0.45 -57.12
C LEU A 344 2.46 -1.38 -56.62
N GLY A 345 1.43 -1.64 -57.42
CA GLY A 345 0.35 -2.56 -57.07
C GLY A 345 0.81 -4.02 -57.09
N GLN A 346 1.66 -4.41 -58.05
CA GLN A 346 2.26 -5.73 -58.13
C GLN A 346 3.18 -6.00 -56.94
N ILE A 347 3.97 -5.01 -56.50
CA ILE A 347 4.78 -5.12 -55.27
C ILE A 347 3.88 -5.28 -54.04
N TYR A 348 2.77 -4.53 -53.97
CA TYR A 348 1.81 -4.66 -52.86
C TYR A 348 1.25 -6.09 -52.74
N VAL A 349 0.95 -6.75 -53.86
CA VAL A 349 0.47 -8.15 -53.90
C VAL A 349 1.60 -9.19 -53.99
N GLU A 350 2.83 -8.83 -53.60
CA GLU A 350 4.00 -9.74 -53.51
C GLU A 350 4.45 -10.35 -54.85
N ARG A 351 4.21 -9.65 -55.95
CA ARG A 351 4.71 -10.00 -57.30
C ARG A 351 5.84 -9.06 -57.70
N GLU A 352 6.88 -9.05 -56.88
CA GLU A 352 7.99 -8.07 -56.96
C GLU A 352 8.63 -8.02 -58.35
N PHE A 353 8.94 -9.18 -58.96
CA PHE A 353 9.53 -9.24 -60.30
C PHE A 353 8.67 -8.52 -61.35
N LYS A 354 7.35 -8.77 -61.35
CA LYS A 354 6.43 -8.06 -62.26
C LYS A 354 6.37 -6.57 -61.93
N GLY A 355 6.36 -6.21 -60.66
CA GLY A 355 6.38 -4.82 -60.22
C GLY A 355 7.57 -4.06 -60.77
N TYR A 356 8.79 -4.59 -60.60
CA TYR A 356 10.00 -3.99 -61.15
C TYR A 356 9.97 -3.94 -62.69
N LEU A 357 9.47 -4.99 -63.35
CA LEU A 357 9.34 -5.00 -64.81
C LEU A 357 8.43 -3.87 -65.32
N TYR A 358 7.28 -3.65 -64.68
CA TYR A 358 6.37 -2.55 -65.02
C TYR A 358 7.02 -1.18 -64.77
N THR A 359 7.69 -0.99 -63.62
CA THR A 359 8.40 0.25 -63.31
C THR A 359 9.50 0.58 -64.33
N VAL A 360 10.37 -0.38 -64.66
CA VAL A 360 11.47 -0.16 -65.61
C VAL A 360 10.94 0.11 -67.02
N SER A 361 9.89 -0.63 -67.43
CA SER A 361 9.26 -0.44 -68.73
C SER A 361 8.62 0.96 -68.85
N GLU A 362 7.94 1.43 -67.81
CA GLU A 362 7.34 2.76 -67.80
C GLU A 362 8.41 3.87 -67.87
N ILE A 363 9.50 3.74 -67.11
CA ILE A 363 10.63 4.69 -67.20
C ILE A 363 11.19 4.74 -68.62
N GLY A 364 11.30 3.58 -69.28
CA GLY A 364 11.70 3.50 -70.68
C GLY A 364 10.72 4.24 -71.61
N LEU A 365 9.41 4.04 -71.44
CA LEU A 365 8.38 4.69 -72.26
C LEU A 365 8.31 6.20 -72.03
N ILE A 366 8.45 6.67 -70.78
CA ILE A 366 8.54 8.10 -70.46
C ILE A 366 9.76 8.72 -71.13
N THR A 367 10.91 8.04 -71.07
CA THR A 367 12.16 8.51 -71.70
C THR A 367 12.02 8.60 -73.22
N ALA A 368 11.45 7.57 -73.86
CA ALA A 368 11.20 7.55 -75.30
C ALA A 368 10.18 8.62 -75.71
N THR A 369 9.13 8.82 -74.92
CA THR A 369 8.14 9.89 -75.12
C THR A 369 8.81 11.26 -75.06
N ALA A 370 9.61 11.53 -74.02
CA ALA A 370 10.33 12.80 -73.89
C ALA A 370 11.28 13.04 -75.09
N ALA A 371 12.05 12.03 -75.50
CA ALA A 371 12.92 12.12 -76.66
C ALA A 371 12.14 12.41 -77.95
N SER A 372 11.00 11.75 -78.16
CA SER A 372 10.14 11.98 -79.33
C SER A 372 9.54 13.39 -79.37
N ILE A 373 9.17 13.97 -78.21
CA ILE A 373 8.68 15.35 -78.10
C ILE A 373 9.80 16.33 -78.48
N ILE A 374 11.02 16.11 -77.99
CA ILE A 374 12.18 16.95 -78.32
C ILE A 374 12.45 16.93 -79.83
N LEU A 375 12.49 15.73 -80.43
CA LEU A 375 12.71 15.57 -81.88
C LEU A 375 11.61 16.22 -82.70
N TYR A 376 10.35 16.05 -82.30
CA TYR A 376 9.21 16.72 -82.93
C TYR A 376 9.32 18.25 -82.88
N ASN A 377 9.63 18.80 -81.70
CA ASN A 377 9.77 20.25 -81.53
C ASN A 377 10.92 20.81 -82.37
N GLN A 378 12.05 20.11 -82.41
CA GLN A 378 13.19 20.48 -83.25
C GLN A 378 12.83 20.44 -84.74
N ALA A 379 12.16 19.38 -85.20
CA ALA A 379 11.69 19.28 -86.57
C ALA A 379 10.70 20.40 -86.93
N ALA A 380 9.79 20.76 -86.02
CA ALA A 380 8.83 21.84 -86.23
C ALA A 380 9.51 23.20 -86.40
N VAL A 381 10.56 23.48 -85.60
CA VAL A 381 11.40 24.67 -85.75
C VAL A 381 12.10 24.67 -87.10
N ASN A 382 12.76 23.57 -87.49
CA ASN A 382 13.45 23.44 -88.78
C ASN A 382 12.50 23.65 -89.97
N TYR A 383 11.29 23.11 -89.90
CA TYR A 383 10.24 23.33 -90.91
C TYR A 383 9.83 24.80 -90.99
N ASN A 384 9.60 25.46 -89.85
CA ASN A 384 9.25 26.87 -89.84
C ASN A 384 10.34 27.75 -90.46
N SER A 385 11.62 27.44 -90.20
CA SER A 385 12.76 28.10 -90.86
C SER A 385 12.77 27.87 -92.36
N ALA A 386 12.64 26.61 -92.83
CA ALA A 386 12.60 26.29 -94.26
C ALA A 386 11.39 26.92 -94.98
N ARG A 387 10.24 26.98 -94.30
CA ARG A 387 9.04 27.66 -94.81
C ARG A 387 9.27 29.17 -94.94
N TYR A 388 9.94 29.80 -93.97
CA TYR A 388 10.27 31.22 -94.05
C TYR A 388 11.20 31.51 -95.23
N GLU A 389 12.24 30.70 -95.45
CA GLU A 389 13.15 30.83 -96.60
C GLU A 389 12.41 30.72 -97.94
N TYR A 390 11.49 29.77 -98.06
CA TYR A 390 10.64 29.60 -99.25
C TYR A 390 9.77 30.83 -99.53
N LEU A 391 9.20 31.45 -98.48
CA LEU A 391 8.32 32.63 -98.62
C LEU A 391 9.05 33.91 -99.06
N LEU A 392 10.37 33.95 -98.95
CA LEU A 392 11.19 35.11 -99.36
C LEU A 392 11.65 35.05 -100.82
N GLN A 393 11.53 33.89 -101.49
CA GLN A 393 12.05 33.72 -102.85
C GLN A 393 11.13 34.34 -103.90
N ILE A 394 11.73 35.00 -104.90
CA ILE A 394 11.03 35.63 -106.04
C ILE A 394 11.48 35.08 -107.41
N GLU A 395 12.57 34.30 -107.46
CA GLU A 395 13.07 33.63 -108.66
C GLU A 395 12.51 32.20 -108.79
N GLU A 396 12.06 31.83 -109.98
CA GLU A 396 11.31 30.57 -110.23
C GLU A 396 12.10 29.31 -109.85
N ASP A 397 13.37 29.23 -110.23
CA ASP A 397 14.23 28.07 -109.93
C ASP A 397 14.49 27.91 -108.42
N GLU A 398 14.67 29.03 -107.71
CA GLU A 398 14.89 29.07 -106.26
C GLU A 398 13.64 28.72 -105.46
N ILE A 399 12.45 29.12 -105.95
CA ILE A 399 11.15 28.71 -105.40
C ILE A 399 11.00 27.18 -105.47
N ILE A 400 11.38 26.54 -106.58
CA ILE A 400 11.28 25.08 -106.74
C ILE A 400 12.22 24.36 -105.76
N ARG A 401 13.46 24.83 -105.62
CA ARG A 401 14.44 24.23 -104.70
C ARG A 401 14.03 24.34 -103.24
N THR A 402 13.67 25.55 -102.79
CA THR A 402 13.26 25.80 -101.40
C THR A 402 11.94 25.14 -101.05
N ARG A 403 10.99 25.02 -101.99
CA ARG A 403 9.76 24.23 -101.81
C ARG A 403 10.05 22.76 -101.53
N ARG A 404 11.01 22.15 -102.26
CA ARG A 404 11.39 20.75 -102.04
C ARG A 404 11.96 20.57 -100.63
N ASN A 405 12.92 21.41 -100.22
CA ASN A 405 13.48 21.38 -98.86
C ASN A 405 12.40 21.59 -97.78
N MET A 406 11.48 22.52 -97.97
CA MET A 406 10.36 22.74 -97.04
C MET A 406 9.47 21.49 -96.93
N ASN A 407 9.14 20.83 -98.06
CA ASN A 407 8.36 19.60 -98.04
C ASN A 407 9.12 18.46 -97.34
N ASP A 408 10.42 18.31 -97.57
CA ASP A 408 11.24 17.32 -96.88
C ASP A 408 11.23 17.54 -95.34
N ARG A 409 11.29 18.80 -94.88
CA ARG A 409 11.15 19.14 -93.46
C ARG A 409 9.74 18.92 -92.92
N TYR A 410 8.72 19.13 -93.74
CA TYR A 410 7.33 18.81 -93.38
C TYR A 410 7.13 17.31 -93.16
N ASP A 411 7.76 16.48 -94.00
CA ASP A 411 7.74 15.03 -93.84
C ASP A 411 8.46 14.58 -92.56
N GLU A 412 9.57 15.23 -92.19
CA GLU A 412 10.24 15.02 -90.89
C GLU A 412 9.34 15.37 -89.70
N VAL A 413 8.64 16.51 -89.76
CA VAL A 413 7.67 16.92 -88.72
C VAL A 413 6.59 15.86 -88.57
N THR A 414 6.02 15.39 -89.68
CA THR A 414 4.96 14.38 -89.68
C THR A 414 5.46 13.07 -89.08
N ARG A 415 6.65 12.61 -89.48
CA ARG A 415 7.26 11.38 -88.94
C ARG A 415 7.47 11.45 -87.42
N TYR A 416 8.03 12.55 -86.92
CA TYR A 416 8.26 12.70 -85.48
C TYR A 416 6.97 12.94 -84.69
N LYS A 417 5.96 13.55 -85.32
CA LYS A 417 4.62 13.65 -84.74
C LYS A 417 4.01 12.27 -84.54
N ASP A 418 4.04 11.42 -85.57
CA ASP A 418 3.51 10.06 -85.48
C ASP A 418 4.27 9.22 -84.45
N MET A 419 5.60 9.36 -84.39
CA MET A 419 6.43 8.70 -83.38
C MET A 419 6.07 9.15 -81.95
N ARG A 420 5.89 10.46 -81.75
CA ARG A 420 5.47 11.03 -80.46
C ARG A 420 4.10 10.52 -80.04
N ASP A 421 3.13 10.62 -80.94
CA ASP A 421 1.75 10.20 -80.66
C ASP A 421 1.70 8.69 -80.39
N GLY A 422 2.51 7.90 -81.10
CA GLY A 422 2.71 6.48 -80.85
C GLY A 422 3.25 6.18 -79.45
N PHE A 423 4.32 6.84 -79.01
CA PHE A 423 4.88 6.62 -77.67
C PHE A 423 3.94 7.07 -76.55
N ILE A 424 3.22 8.19 -76.72
CA ILE A 424 2.20 8.64 -75.76
C ILE A 424 1.08 7.60 -75.63
N MET A 425 0.57 7.08 -76.76
CA MET A 425 -0.47 6.05 -76.75
C MET A 425 0.02 4.74 -76.11
N LEU A 426 1.26 4.33 -76.38
CA LEU A 426 1.87 3.14 -75.77
C LEU A 426 2.02 3.30 -74.25
N ALA A 427 2.53 4.45 -73.78
CA ALA A 427 2.64 4.73 -72.34
C ALA A 427 1.27 4.70 -71.64
N ALA A 428 0.26 5.36 -72.21
CA ALA A 428 -1.09 5.36 -71.66
C ALA A 428 -1.71 3.94 -71.63
N GLY A 429 -1.55 3.17 -72.70
CA GLY A 429 -2.02 1.79 -72.77
C GLY A 429 -1.31 0.87 -71.77
N PHE A 430 0.01 1.03 -71.62
CA PHE A 430 0.81 0.27 -70.67
C PHE A 430 0.43 0.59 -69.22
N TRP A 431 0.16 1.87 -68.90
CA TRP A 431 -0.31 2.30 -67.58
C TRP A 431 -1.65 1.65 -67.20
N LEU A 432 -2.60 1.62 -68.14
CA LEU A 432 -3.90 0.95 -67.99
C LEU A 432 -3.73 -0.56 -67.81
N TRP A 433 -2.89 -1.19 -68.64
CA TRP A 433 -2.63 -2.63 -68.56
C TRP A 433 -1.99 -3.03 -67.23
N ASN A 434 -1.05 -2.22 -66.72
CA ASN A 434 -0.45 -2.43 -65.39
C ASN A 434 -1.50 -2.43 -64.27
N MET A 435 -2.53 -1.57 -64.33
CA MET A 435 -3.62 -1.59 -63.34
C MET A 435 -4.50 -2.83 -63.50
N LEU A 436 -4.81 -3.21 -64.74
CA LEU A 436 -5.63 -4.39 -65.04
C LEU A 436 -4.94 -5.69 -64.61
N ASP A 437 -3.61 -5.81 -64.80
CA ASP A 437 -2.83 -6.98 -64.38
C ASP A 437 -2.94 -7.21 -62.87
N VAL A 438 -2.90 -6.16 -62.05
CA VAL A 438 -3.10 -6.29 -60.59
C VAL A 438 -4.52 -6.71 -60.25
N TYR A 439 -5.52 -6.21 -60.99
CA TYR A 439 -6.91 -6.57 -60.72
C TYR A 439 -7.20 -8.04 -61.04
N ILE A 440 -6.71 -8.53 -62.18
CA ILE A 440 -6.94 -9.89 -62.64
C ILE A 440 -6.06 -10.90 -61.87
N TRP A 441 -4.81 -10.54 -61.60
CA TRP A 441 -3.83 -11.43 -60.96
C TRP A 441 -3.28 -10.83 -59.67
N ASN A 442 -4.15 -10.76 -58.66
CA ASN A 442 -3.86 -10.24 -57.33
C ASN A 442 -3.40 -11.30 -56.31
N GLU A 443 -3.32 -12.57 -56.71
CA GLU A 443 -2.84 -13.65 -55.84
C GLU A 443 -1.32 -13.72 -55.85
N PRO A 444 -0.67 -13.88 -54.68
CA PRO A 444 0.76 -14.14 -54.63
C PRO A 444 1.07 -15.46 -55.36
N PRO A 445 2.26 -15.59 -55.98
CA PRO A 445 2.63 -16.85 -56.61
C PRO A 445 2.61 -17.97 -55.57
N LYS A 446 1.93 -19.08 -55.87
CA LYS A 446 1.98 -20.28 -55.03
C LYS A 446 3.43 -20.67 -54.85
N THR A 447 3.94 -20.61 -53.62
CA THR A 447 5.26 -21.13 -53.30
C THR A 447 5.21 -22.65 -53.44
N ALA A 448 5.95 -23.19 -54.41
CA ALA A 448 6.21 -24.63 -54.45
C ALA A 448 7.10 -24.97 -53.25
N THR A 449 6.51 -25.56 -52.22
CA THR A 449 7.28 -26.22 -51.16
C THR A 449 7.77 -27.56 -51.71
N PHE A 450 9.08 -27.70 -51.84
CA PHE A 450 9.71 -28.97 -52.20
C PHE A 450 10.04 -29.73 -50.91
N PRO A 451 9.28 -30.76 -50.51
CA PRO A 451 9.69 -31.61 -49.40
C PRO A 451 10.94 -32.40 -49.81
N ILE A 452 12.08 -32.03 -49.24
CA ILE A 452 13.30 -32.85 -49.33
C ILE A 452 13.18 -33.91 -48.25
N SER A 453 13.02 -35.17 -48.64
CA SER A 453 13.11 -36.31 -47.71
C SER A 453 14.35 -37.14 -48.01
N GLY A 454 15.14 -37.41 -46.96
CA GLY A 454 16.29 -38.30 -47.02
C GLY A 454 16.00 -39.59 -46.24
N ARG A 455 16.48 -40.73 -46.74
CA ARG A 455 16.45 -42.01 -46.02
C ARG A 455 17.89 -42.49 -45.84
N ILE A 456 18.23 -42.93 -44.63
CA ILE A 456 19.55 -43.47 -44.32
C ILE A 456 19.43 -44.99 -44.26
N GLU A 457 20.03 -45.69 -45.21
CA GLU A 457 20.20 -47.15 -45.15
C GLU A 457 21.69 -47.47 -45.35
N SER A 458 22.29 -48.13 -44.36
CA SER A 458 23.58 -48.82 -44.45
C SER A 458 24.77 -48.06 -45.07
N GLY A 459 25.03 -46.83 -44.60
CA GLY A 459 26.34 -46.17 -44.80
C GLY A 459 26.62 -45.57 -46.18
N GLU A 460 25.67 -45.60 -47.12
CA GLU A 460 25.74 -44.86 -48.38
C GLU A 460 24.75 -43.68 -48.37
N TYR A 461 25.23 -42.50 -48.80
CA TYR A 461 24.41 -41.29 -48.91
C TYR A 461 23.72 -41.24 -50.27
N SER A 462 22.43 -41.55 -50.34
CA SER A 462 21.61 -41.32 -51.54
C SER A 462 20.54 -40.26 -51.28
N LEU A 463 20.59 -39.15 -52.02
CA LEU A 463 19.60 -38.08 -51.97
C LEU A 463 18.54 -38.31 -53.06
N PHE A 464 17.26 -38.40 -52.70
CA PHE A 464 16.17 -38.50 -53.67
C PHE A 464 15.41 -37.19 -53.78
N LEU A 465 15.32 -36.62 -54.99
CA LEU A 465 14.47 -35.47 -55.28
C LEU A 465 13.13 -35.99 -55.78
N LYS A 466 12.08 -35.93 -54.95
CA LYS A 466 10.72 -36.32 -55.38
C LYS A 466 9.98 -35.09 -55.88
N ILE A 467 9.79 -34.98 -57.19
CA ILE A 467 9.01 -33.92 -57.82
C ILE A 467 7.57 -34.43 -57.96
N SER A 468 6.62 -33.82 -57.25
CA SER A 468 5.18 -34.04 -57.47
C SER A 468 4.51 -32.72 -57.85
N TRP A 469 3.57 -32.79 -58.79
CA TRP A 469 2.78 -31.67 -59.28
C TRP A 469 1.33 -31.88 -58.83
N ASP A 470 0.74 -30.90 -58.16
CA ASP A 470 -0.71 -30.81 -58.00
C ASP A 470 -1.21 -29.76 -59.01
N PHE A 471 -1.99 -30.20 -60.01
CA PHE A 471 -2.65 -29.31 -60.97
C PHE A 471 -3.86 -28.63 -60.34
#